data_AF-A0A7W8XWA5-F1
#
_entry.id   AF-A0A7W8XWA5-F1
#
_cell.length_a   1.000
_cell.length_b   1.000
_cell.length_c   1.000
_cell.angle_alpha   90.00
_cell.angle_beta   90.00
_cell.angle_gamma   90.00
#
_symmetry.space_group_name_H-M   'P 1'
#
loop_
_entity.id
_entity.type
_entity.pdbx_description
1 polymer ?
#
loop_
_entity_poly.entity_id
_entity_poly.type
_entity_poly.pdbx_seq_one_letter_code
_entity_poly.pdbx_strand_id
1 'polypeptide(L)'
;MRDTLVFQVDLFSARGILPRDMADVLARHKDIMYSSPMRNNTDTFRRMHNLRLKLRQALLRVPPEALTHDDRRFLIAMEDVPRINIVHLIYQQKIYESDAKDYEFSGTSMREHWDSGYQDTRKTLKHRRWLEKPPESIGMTVHDVHRNDPS
;
A
#
# COMPACT_ATOMS: atom_id res chain seq x y z
N MET A 1 -9.57 16.95 7.77
CA MET A 1 -8.23 16.38 7.50
C MET A 1 -7.96 16.52 6.00
N ARG A 2 -6.75 16.85 5.54
CA ARG A 2 -6.51 17.09 4.11
C ARG A 2 -6.42 15.79 3.33
N ASP A 3 -6.78 15.83 2.05
CA ASP A 3 -6.50 14.74 1.11
C ASP A 3 -4.99 14.53 0.98
N THR A 4 -4.56 13.27 0.89
CA THR A 4 -3.14 12.92 1.03
C THR A 4 -2.71 11.90 -0.02
N LEU A 5 -1.60 12.17 -0.69
CA LEU A 5 -0.83 11.20 -1.48
C LEU A 5 0.35 10.72 -0.63
N VAL A 6 0.43 9.41 -0.42
CA VAL A 6 1.47 8.77 0.41
C VAL A 6 2.32 7.87 -0.45
N PHE A 7 3.64 8.02 -0.35
CA PHE A 7 4.59 7.05 -0.90
C PHE A 7 5.09 6.18 0.24
N GLN A 8 4.70 4.91 0.24
CA GLN A 8 5.17 3.93 1.20
C GLN A 8 6.30 3.13 0.55
N VAL A 9 7.46 3.05 1.19
CA VAL A 9 8.63 2.32 0.68
C VAL A 9 8.94 1.16 1.62
N ASP A 10 8.93 -0.07 1.08
CA ASP A 10 9.33 -1.28 1.81
C ASP A 10 10.55 -1.92 1.15
N LEU A 11 11.60 -2.18 1.92
CA LEU A 11 12.85 -2.80 1.42
C LEU A 11 12.85 -4.32 1.48
N PHE A 12 12.04 -4.90 2.39
CA PHE A 12 11.93 -6.35 2.59
C PHE A 12 10.52 -6.81 2.24
N SER A 13 10.41 -7.62 1.20
CA SER A 13 9.12 -8.14 0.75
C SER A 13 8.69 -9.35 1.59
N ALA A 14 7.61 -9.21 2.34
CA ALA A 14 6.96 -10.33 3.03
C ALA A 14 6.45 -11.43 2.07
N ARG A 15 6.42 -11.19 0.75
CA ARG A 15 6.08 -12.17 -0.29
C ARG A 15 7.32 -12.52 -1.11
N GLY A 16 7.45 -13.78 -1.50
CA GLY A 16 8.58 -14.27 -2.27
C GLY A 16 8.33 -15.70 -2.70
N ILE A 17 9.24 -16.23 -3.52
CA ILE A 17 9.21 -17.61 -3.98
C ILE A 17 9.44 -18.59 -2.83
N LEU A 18 9.01 -19.85 -3.02
CA LEU A 18 9.32 -20.93 -2.09
C LEU A 18 10.82 -21.24 -2.16
N PRO A 19 11.56 -21.21 -1.03
CA PRO A 19 12.97 -21.55 -0.98
C PRO A 19 13.27 -22.94 -1.53
N ARG A 20 14.39 -23.08 -2.25
CA ARG A 20 14.85 -24.36 -2.81
C ARG A 20 16.07 -24.94 -2.10
N ASP A 21 16.83 -24.10 -1.40
CA ASP A 21 17.97 -24.50 -0.59
C ASP A 21 18.04 -23.72 0.74
N MET A 22 19.08 -23.99 1.53
CA MET A 22 19.26 -23.34 2.83
C MET A 22 19.59 -21.84 2.73
N ALA A 23 20.27 -21.41 1.66
CA ALA A 23 20.58 -20.00 1.46
C ALA A 23 19.29 -19.20 1.18
N ASP A 24 18.41 -19.75 0.34
CA ASP A 24 17.08 -19.20 0.10
C ASP A 24 16.26 -19.12 1.40
N VAL A 25 16.34 -20.14 2.26
CA VAL A 25 15.62 -20.15 3.55
C VAL A 25 16.08 -18.99 4.44
N LEU A 26 17.40 -18.78 4.55
CA LEU A 26 17.97 -17.69 5.34
C LEU A 26 17.60 -16.32 4.77
N ALA A 27 17.72 -16.16 3.45
CA ALA A 27 17.29 -14.94 2.76
C ALA A 27 15.81 -14.66 3.00
N ARG A 28 14.96 -15.70 2.93
CA ARG A 28 13.52 -15.57 3.13
C ARG A 28 13.14 -15.29 4.58
N HIS A 29 13.87 -15.85 5.54
CA HIS A 29 13.71 -15.55 6.95
C HIS A 29 13.93 -14.05 7.22
N LYS A 30 14.98 -13.47 6.66
CA LYS A 30 15.26 -12.01 6.76
C LYS A 30 14.14 -11.18 6.13
N ASP A 31 13.66 -11.56 4.95
CA ASP A 31 12.55 -10.85 4.32
C ASP A 31 11.28 -10.84 5.15
N ILE A 32 10.97 -11.96 5.82
CA ILE A 32 9.79 -12.03 6.69
C ILE A 32 10.04 -11.23 7.97
N MET A 33 11.20 -11.40 8.61
CA MET A 33 11.56 -10.75 9.86
C MET A 33 11.60 -9.22 9.74
N TYR A 34 12.18 -8.70 8.66
CA TYR A 34 12.33 -7.26 8.43
C TYR A 34 11.23 -6.64 7.57
N SER A 35 10.25 -7.44 7.12
CA SER A 35 9.10 -6.87 6.42
C SER A 35 8.25 -6.00 7.35
N SER A 36 7.75 -4.90 6.80
CA SER A 36 6.91 -3.97 7.55
C SER A 36 5.51 -4.55 7.80
N PRO A 37 5.02 -4.60 9.05
CA PRO A 37 3.63 -4.96 9.36
C PRO A 37 2.62 -3.94 8.79
N MET A 38 3.08 -2.75 8.38
CA MET A 38 2.25 -1.66 7.85
C MET A 38 1.29 -2.15 6.77
N ARG A 39 1.65 -3.14 5.95
CA ARG A 39 0.77 -3.63 4.87
C ARG A 39 -0.58 -4.14 5.37
N ASN A 40 -0.61 -4.88 6.48
CA ASN A 40 -1.86 -5.37 7.07
C ASN A 40 -2.68 -4.24 7.67
N ASN A 41 -2.01 -3.28 8.31
CA ASN A 41 -2.66 -2.10 8.87
C ASN A 41 -3.25 -1.22 7.77
N THR A 42 -2.50 -0.98 6.70
CA THR A 42 -2.92 -0.23 5.51
C THR A 42 -4.13 -0.88 4.85
N ASP A 43 -4.14 -2.20 4.65
CA ASP A 43 -5.29 -2.86 4.03
C ASP A 43 -6.53 -2.88 4.94
N THR A 44 -6.34 -3.10 6.24
CA THR A 44 -7.42 -3.06 7.23
C THR A 44 -8.03 -1.66 7.31
N PHE A 45 -7.18 -0.64 7.40
CA PHE A 45 -7.60 0.76 7.40
C PHE A 45 -8.33 1.12 6.10
N ARG A 46 -7.80 0.72 4.93
CA ARG A 46 -8.45 0.91 3.63
C ARG A 46 -9.85 0.31 3.60
N ARG A 47 -10.01 -0.94 4.06
CA ARG A 47 -11.31 -1.63 4.10
C ARG A 47 -12.31 -0.89 4.98
N MET A 48 -11.92 -0.54 6.20
CA MET A 48 -12.79 0.18 7.12
C MET A 48 -13.17 1.58 6.60
N HIS A 49 -12.20 2.31 6.05
CA HIS A 49 -12.41 3.66 5.51
C HIS A 49 -13.39 3.64 4.33
N ASN A 50 -13.18 2.71 3.40
CA ASN A 50 -14.09 2.55 2.25
C ASN A 50 -15.48 2.03 2.67
N LEU A 51 -15.57 1.17 3.70
CA LEU A 51 -16.85 0.72 4.24
C LEU A 51 -17.63 1.89 4.86
N ARG A 52 -16.97 2.73 5.65
CA ARG A 52 -17.58 3.93 6.25
C ARG A 52 -18.14 4.88 5.19
N LEU A 53 -17.41 5.08 4.10
CA LEU A 53 -17.91 5.89 2.98
C LEU A 53 -19.10 5.25 2.26
N LYS A 54 -19.09 3.94 2.03
CA LYS A 54 -20.25 3.24 1.46
C LYS A 54 -21.47 3.37 2.37
N LEU A 55 -21.29 3.25 3.68
CA LEU A 55 -22.35 3.44 4.66
C LEU A 55 -22.90 4.87 4.62
N ARG A 56 -22.02 5.89 4.61
CA ARG A 56 -22.42 7.29 4.44
C ARG A 56 -23.26 7.49 3.17
N GLN A 57 -22.79 6.96 2.04
CA GLN A 57 -23.51 7.05 0.76
C GLN A 57 -24.87 6.34 0.79
N ALA A 58 -25.00 5.25 1.54
CA ALA A 58 -26.27 4.57 1.75
C ALA A 58 -27.22 5.41 2.61
N LEU A 59 -26.74 5.99 3.71
CA LEU A 59 -27.53 6.83 4.61
C LEU A 59 -28.03 8.12 3.93
N LEU A 60 -27.26 8.69 3.01
CA LEU A 60 -27.69 9.85 2.22
C LEU A 60 -28.88 9.57 1.29
N ARG A 61 -29.21 8.29 1.04
CA ARG A 61 -30.39 7.90 0.24
C ARG A 61 -31.63 7.66 1.10
N VAL A 62 -31.47 7.61 2.42
CA VAL A 62 -32.56 7.42 3.37
C VAL A 62 -33.25 8.78 3.58
N PRO A 63 -34.59 8.85 3.55
CA PRO A 63 -35.32 10.08 3.83
C PRO A 63 -34.91 10.69 5.18
N PRO A 64 -34.72 12.03 5.27
CA PRO A 64 -34.24 12.67 6.49
C PRO A 64 -35.10 12.39 7.71
N GLU A 65 -36.39 12.09 7.55
CA GLU A 65 -37.35 11.83 8.63
C GLU A 65 -37.15 10.43 9.25
N ALA A 66 -36.63 9.48 8.46
CA ALA A 66 -36.37 8.11 8.87
C ALA A 66 -34.99 7.91 9.51
N LEU A 67 -34.11 8.92 9.46
CA LEU A 67 -32.78 8.87 10.05
C LEU A 67 -32.85 8.95 11.58
N THR A 68 -32.22 7.98 12.24
CA THR A 68 -32.05 7.98 13.69
C THR A 68 -31.08 9.09 14.12
N HIS A 69 -31.03 9.37 15.43
CA HIS A 69 -30.04 10.31 15.96
C HIS A 69 -28.59 9.84 15.68
N ASP A 70 -28.33 8.53 15.75
CA ASP A 70 -27.02 7.96 15.47
C ASP A 70 -26.60 8.10 14.01
N ASP A 71 -27.53 7.89 13.07
CA ASP A 71 -27.26 8.07 11.65
C ASP A 71 -26.85 9.52 11.34
N ARG A 72 -27.55 10.49 11.93
CA ARG A 72 -27.22 11.92 11.78
C ARG A 72 -25.84 12.24 12.35
N ARG A 73 -25.54 11.73 13.55
CA ARG A 73 -24.20 11.90 14.16
C ARG A 73 -23.11 11.31 13.28
N PHE A 74 -23.35 10.12 12.72
CA PHE A 74 -22.42 9.47 11.81
C PHE A 74 -22.20 10.30 10.53
N LEU A 75 -23.28 10.83 9.93
CA LEU A 75 -23.19 11.68 8.75
C LEU A 75 -22.37 12.94 9.01
N ILE A 76 -22.58 13.62 10.14
CA ILE A 76 -21.80 14.80 10.57
C ILE A 76 -20.33 14.45 10.75
N ALA A 77 -20.03 13.34 11.45
CA ALA A 77 -18.66 12.86 11.63
C ALA A 77 -17.96 12.50 10.31
N MET A 78 -18.74 12.29 9.24
CA MET A 78 -18.26 11.93 7.90
C MET A 78 -18.46 13.05 6.88
N GLU A 79 -18.58 14.31 7.28
CA GLU A 79 -18.57 15.44 6.34
C GLU A 79 -17.19 15.69 5.73
N ASP A 80 -16.12 15.59 6.53
CA ASP A 80 -14.74 15.92 6.12
C ASP A 80 -13.84 14.67 6.00
N VAL A 81 -14.34 13.65 5.30
CA VAL A 81 -13.59 12.40 5.10
C VAL A 81 -12.46 12.64 4.10
N PRO A 82 -11.18 12.49 4.50
CA PRO A 82 -10.07 12.68 3.57
C PRO A 82 -10.00 11.53 2.56
N ARG A 83 -9.63 11.87 1.32
CA ARG A 83 -9.23 10.88 0.33
C ARG A 83 -7.74 10.61 0.43
N ILE A 84 -7.39 9.34 0.53
CA ILE A 84 -6.02 8.88 0.75
C ILE A 84 -5.61 8.02 -0.44
N ASN A 85 -4.55 8.43 -1.12
CA ASN A 85 -3.98 7.65 -2.19
C ASN A 85 -2.60 7.15 -1.76
N ILE A 86 -2.39 5.84 -1.75
CA ILE A 86 -1.12 5.24 -1.38
C ILE A 86 -0.46 4.62 -2.61
N VAL A 87 0.76 5.04 -2.89
CA VAL A 87 1.66 4.42 -3.83
C VAL A 87 2.68 3.60 -3.03
N HIS A 88 2.60 2.28 -3.16
CA HIS A 88 3.45 1.34 -2.46
C HIS A 88 4.62 0.93 -3.37
N LEU A 89 5.83 1.33 -2.99
CA LEU A 89 7.08 0.99 -3.64
C LEU A 89 7.75 -0.13 -2.84
N ILE A 90 7.56 -1.36 -3.29
CA ILE A 90 8.16 -2.55 -2.67
C ILE A 90 9.40 -2.92 -3.46
N TYR A 91 10.56 -2.91 -2.81
CA TYR A 91 11.80 -3.39 -3.41
C TYR A 91 11.67 -4.88 -3.74
N GLN A 92 11.85 -5.24 -5.02
CA GLN A 92 11.91 -6.62 -5.47
C GLN A 92 13.36 -7.03 -5.62
N GLN A 93 13.80 -7.91 -4.72
CA GLN A 93 15.14 -8.46 -4.75
C GLN A 93 15.36 -9.29 -6.00
N LYS A 94 16.58 -9.24 -6.55
CA LYS A 94 16.97 -10.14 -7.61
C LYS A 94 17.35 -11.50 -7.03
N ILE A 95 17.12 -12.56 -7.80
CA ILE A 95 17.28 -13.97 -7.39
C ILE A 95 18.70 -14.31 -6.89
N TYR A 96 19.71 -13.50 -7.24
CA TYR A 96 21.10 -13.70 -6.83
C TYR A 96 21.50 -12.91 -5.58
N GLU A 97 20.61 -12.14 -4.95
CA GLU A 97 20.89 -11.57 -3.63
C GLU A 97 20.94 -12.71 -2.61
N SER A 98 22.16 -13.00 -2.14
CA SER A 98 22.39 -14.05 -1.15
C SER A 98 21.83 -13.67 0.22
N ASP A 99 21.96 -14.57 1.19
CA ASP A 99 21.65 -14.29 2.58
C ASP A 99 22.42 -13.08 3.15
N ALA A 100 23.49 -12.62 2.50
CA ALA A 100 24.32 -11.50 2.92
C ALA A 100 23.71 -10.10 2.71
N LYS A 101 22.49 -9.99 2.18
CA LYS A 101 21.84 -8.70 1.82
C LYS A 101 21.72 -7.65 2.95
N ASP A 102 21.87 -8.04 4.21
CA ASP A 102 21.89 -7.16 5.38
C ASP A 102 23.29 -6.63 5.75
N TYR A 103 24.35 -7.20 5.19
CA TYR A 103 25.73 -6.76 5.44
C TYR A 103 26.61 -6.62 4.18
N GLU A 104 26.12 -7.00 2.99
CA GLU A 104 26.82 -6.88 1.72
C GLU A 104 26.55 -5.52 1.05
N PHE A 105 27.42 -4.54 1.37
CA PHE A 105 27.33 -3.17 0.89
C PHE A 105 28.44 -2.81 -0.11
N SER A 106 28.87 -3.75 -0.95
CA SER A 106 29.83 -3.41 -2.01
C SER A 106 29.29 -2.32 -2.93
N GLY A 107 30.18 -1.49 -3.47
CA GLY A 107 29.78 -0.41 -4.37
C GLY A 107 29.08 -0.90 -5.65
N THR A 108 29.30 -2.15 -6.06
CA THR A 108 28.55 -2.77 -7.16
C THR A 108 27.13 -3.10 -6.75
N SER A 109 26.94 -3.80 -5.62
CA SER A 109 25.62 -4.13 -5.08
C SER A 109 24.76 -2.88 -4.84
N MET A 110 25.34 -1.83 -4.23
CA MET A 110 24.63 -0.57 -4.00
C MET A 110 24.14 0.09 -5.29
N ARG A 111 24.96 0.10 -6.36
CA ARG A 111 24.56 0.67 -7.65
C ARG A 111 23.43 -0.13 -8.30
N GLU A 112 23.45 -1.45 -8.18
CA GLU A 112 22.36 -2.31 -8.66
C GLU A 112 21.05 -2.06 -7.90
N HIS A 113 21.10 -1.92 -6.57
CA HIS A 113 19.93 -1.60 -5.76
C HIS A 113 19.34 -0.23 -6.11
N TRP A 114 20.20 0.79 -6.29
CA TRP A 114 19.76 2.12 -6.71
C TRP A 114 19.14 2.14 -8.10
N ASP A 115 19.74 1.46 -9.09
CA ASP A 115 19.15 1.40 -10.42
C ASP A 115 17.79 0.67 -10.38
N SER A 116 17.70 -0.46 -9.66
CA SER A 116 16.44 -1.19 -9.48
C SER A 116 15.33 -0.31 -8.89
N GLY A 117 15.61 0.36 -7.76
CA GLY A 117 14.65 1.29 -7.13
C GLY A 117 14.29 2.48 -8.02
N TYR A 118 15.25 3.01 -8.77
CA TYR A 118 15.01 4.09 -9.73
C TYR A 118 14.09 3.65 -10.87
N GLN A 119 14.34 2.48 -11.47
CA GLN A 119 13.49 1.97 -12.55
C GLN A 119 12.07 1.69 -12.06
N ASP A 120 11.90 1.10 -10.88
CA ASP A 120 10.57 0.79 -10.34
C ASP A 120 9.79 2.04 -9.96
N THR A 121 10.47 3.04 -9.39
CA THR A 121 9.87 4.36 -9.15
C THR A 121 9.43 5.00 -10.46
N ARG A 122 10.28 4.96 -11.51
CA ARG A 122 9.92 5.48 -12.84
C ARG A 122 8.74 4.75 -13.45
N LYS A 123 8.68 3.42 -13.38
CA LYS A 123 7.53 2.64 -13.85
C LYS A 123 6.26 3.07 -13.13
N THR A 124 6.31 3.17 -11.81
CA THR A 124 5.19 3.61 -10.97
C THR A 124 4.70 5.01 -11.37
N LEU A 125 5.62 5.97 -11.52
CA LEU A 125 5.26 7.35 -11.89
C LEU A 125 4.72 7.50 -13.32
N LYS A 126 4.96 6.54 -14.23
CA LYS A 126 4.32 6.51 -15.55
C LYS A 126 2.81 6.27 -15.45
N HIS A 127 2.33 5.64 -14.38
CA HIS A 127 0.91 5.48 -14.12
C HIS A 127 0.33 6.76 -13.50
N ARG A 128 0.16 7.81 -14.30
CA ARG A 128 -0.34 9.13 -13.84
C ARG A 128 -1.62 9.06 -13.00
N ARG A 129 -2.53 8.16 -13.37
CA ARG A 129 -3.79 7.90 -12.64
C ARG A 129 -3.58 7.45 -11.18
N TRP A 130 -2.42 6.86 -10.85
CA TRP A 130 -2.08 6.46 -9.47
C TRP A 130 -1.62 7.62 -8.61
N LEU A 131 -1.40 8.80 -9.20
CA LEU A 131 -1.03 10.03 -8.49
C LEU A 131 -2.21 10.99 -8.35
N GLU A 132 -3.31 10.70 -9.04
CA GLU A 132 -4.52 11.50 -9.02
C GLU A 132 -5.29 11.25 -7.73
N LYS A 133 -6.11 12.24 -7.38
CA LYS A 133 -7.00 12.14 -6.23
C LYS A 133 -8.07 11.06 -6.50
N PRO A 134 -8.32 10.14 -5.56
CA PRO A 134 -9.38 9.15 -5.72
C PRO A 134 -10.75 9.80 -5.96
N PRO A 135 -11.66 9.11 -6.68
CA PRO A 135 -13.06 9.54 -6.79
C PRO A 135 -13.71 9.68 -5.41
N GLU A 136 -14.72 10.55 -5.27
CA GLU A 136 -15.41 10.75 -3.99
C GLU A 136 -16.11 9.50 -3.44
N SER A 137 -16.41 8.55 -4.32
CA SER A 137 -16.96 7.25 -3.96
C SER A 137 -15.94 6.29 -3.34
N ILE A 138 -14.64 6.60 -3.37
CA ILE A 138 -13.54 5.77 -2.87
C ILE A 138 -12.67 6.62 -1.93
N GLY A 139 -12.67 6.27 -0.65
CA GLY A 139 -11.90 7.02 0.34
C GLY A 139 -10.42 6.73 0.32
N MET A 140 -10.06 5.49 -0.04
CA MET A 140 -8.67 5.09 -0.04
C MET A 140 -8.33 4.09 -1.14
N THR A 141 -7.26 4.40 -1.87
CA THR A 141 -6.65 3.55 -2.91
C THR A 141 -5.23 3.17 -2.53
N VAL A 142 -4.80 1.99 -2.98
CA VAL A 142 -3.43 1.51 -2.82
C VAL A 142 -2.97 0.97 -4.17
N HIS A 143 -1.84 1.45 -4.66
CA HIS A 143 -1.24 1.09 -5.94
C HIS A 143 0.14 0.48 -5.72
N ASP A 144 0.47 -0.55 -6.49
CA ASP A 144 1.77 -1.24 -6.45
C ASP A 144 2.04 -1.78 -7.85
N VAL A 145 3.19 -1.41 -8.42
CA VAL A 145 3.58 -1.80 -9.79
C VAL A 145 3.89 -3.29 -9.94
N HIS A 146 4.23 -3.95 -8.83
CA HIS A 146 4.56 -5.37 -8.80
C HIS A 146 3.35 -6.23 -8.44
N ARG A 147 2.21 -5.60 -8.14
CA ARG A 147 0.97 -6.30 -7.84
C ARG A 147 0.19 -6.55 -9.12
N ASN A 148 0.17 -7.81 -9.53
CA ASN A 148 -0.86 -8.31 -10.44
C ASN A 148 -2.18 -8.44 -9.65
N ASP A 149 -2.86 -7.33 -9.34
CA ASP A 149 -4.22 -7.42 -8.79
C ASP A 149 -5.26 -7.25 -9.92
N PRO A 150 -6.20 -8.19 -10.07
CA PRO A 150 -7.48 -7.89 -10.68
C PRO A 150 -8.26 -7.05 -9.66
N SER A 151 -8.45 -5.75 -9.95
CA SER A 151 -9.50 -4.86 -9.43
C SER A 151 -10.05 -5.10 -8.00
#